data_AF-D2EQK9-F1
#
_entry.id   AF-D2EQK9-F1
#
_cell.length_a   1.000
_cell.length_b   1.000
_cell.length_c   1.000
_cell.angle_alpha   90.00
_cell.angle_beta   90.00
_cell.angle_gamma   90.00
#
_symmetry.space_group_name_H-M   'P 1'
#
loop_
_entity.id
_entity.type
_entity.pdbx_description
1 polymer ?
#
loop_
_entity_poly.entity_id
_entity_poly.type
_entity_poly.pdbx_seq_one_letter_code
_entity_poly.pdbx_strand_id
1 'polypeptide(L)'
;MIKFLRNIDYSTKGDVLSGFTDEVVKNILIDYYQNNLKLNEIIKKYSIHTIASNLRKEFPKVSTSFICEICGEEKYIQLPTKRDYDKLVNNDQLDNYFVQDNRCFSCGHKNNDDDCSCDYCSKEKRRKIQDTYFLEEIRYISGFGLREQLYLSTILQGFNISEDEFDIPSFSEIKNQKSKITTNVF
;
A
#
# COMPACT_ATOMS: atom_id res chain seq x y z
N MET A 1 -25.05 -12.51 -14.43
CA MET A 1 -23.60 -12.55 -14.74
C MET A 1 -22.92 -11.44 -13.96
N ILE A 2 -21.86 -11.73 -13.20
CA ILE A 2 -21.22 -10.75 -12.31
C ILE A 2 -20.70 -9.56 -13.14
N LYS A 3 -21.08 -8.33 -12.77
CA LYS A 3 -20.72 -7.11 -13.53
C LYS A 3 -19.22 -6.85 -13.56
N PHE A 4 -18.50 -7.09 -12.46
CA PHE A 4 -17.06 -6.80 -12.40
C PHE A 4 -16.21 -7.67 -13.33
N LEU A 5 -16.68 -8.87 -13.71
CA LEU A 5 -15.97 -9.73 -14.66
C LEU A 5 -15.73 -9.03 -16.01
N ARG A 6 -16.50 -7.98 -16.33
CA ARG A 6 -16.33 -7.17 -17.55
C ARG A 6 -15.15 -6.22 -17.49
N ASN A 7 -14.70 -5.85 -16.30
CA ASN A 7 -13.65 -4.85 -16.07
C ASN A 7 -12.34 -5.49 -15.59
N ILE A 8 -12.24 -6.82 -15.69
CA ILE A 8 -11.01 -7.53 -15.37
C ILE A 8 -9.99 -7.25 -16.45
N ASP A 9 -8.80 -6.83 -16.03
CA ASP A 9 -7.64 -6.74 -16.89
C ASP A 9 -6.85 -8.04 -16.77
N TYR A 10 -7.04 -8.93 -17.74
CA TYR A 10 -6.38 -10.24 -17.79
C TYR A 10 -4.88 -10.15 -18.04
N SER A 11 -4.34 -9.00 -18.49
CA SER A 11 -2.90 -8.80 -18.61
C SER A 11 -2.19 -8.81 -17.26
N THR A 12 -2.94 -8.54 -16.18
CA THR A 12 -2.42 -8.51 -14.81
C THR A 12 -2.40 -9.87 -14.10
N LYS A 13 -2.76 -10.95 -14.80
CA LYS A 13 -2.68 -12.31 -14.25
C LYS A 13 -1.23 -12.69 -13.95
N GLY A 14 -1.02 -13.40 -12.85
CA GLY A 14 0.32 -13.81 -12.44
C GLY A 14 0.89 -14.95 -13.30
N ASP A 15 2.18 -15.24 -13.10
CA ASP A 15 2.95 -16.18 -13.91
C ASP A 15 2.31 -17.57 -13.99
N VAL A 16 1.68 -18.03 -12.91
CA VAL A 16 1.00 -19.34 -12.87
C VAL A 16 -0.16 -19.41 -13.86
N LEU A 17 -0.83 -18.28 -14.09
CA LEU A 17 -1.97 -18.18 -15.00
C LEU A 17 -1.59 -17.59 -16.36
N SER A 18 -0.34 -17.14 -16.55
CA SER A 18 0.13 -16.50 -17.78
C SER A 18 -0.08 -17.36 -19.04
N GLY A 19 0.14 -18.68 -18.92
CA GLY A 19 -0.05 -19.65 -20.00
C GLY A 19 -1.51 -19.99 -20.33
N PHE A 20 -2.47 -19.50 -19.55
CA PHE A 20 -3.90 -19.74 -19.78
C PHE A 20 -4.52 -18.59 -20.59
N THR A 21 -5.44 -18.93 -21.51
CA THR A 21 -6.21 -17.92 -22.23
C THR A 21 -7.18 -17.20 -21.29
N ASP A 22 -7.56 -15.98 -21.66
CA ASP A 22 -8.44 -15.15 -20.83
C ASP A 22 -9.81 -15.80 -20.60
N GLU A 23 -10.31 -16.56 -21.58
CA GLU A 23 -11.55 -17.34 -21.44
C GLU A 23 -11.42 -18.44 -20.38
N VAL A 24 -10.26 -19.11 -20.30
CA VAL A 24 -10.01 -20.13 -19.27
C VAL A 24 -9.88 -19.49 -17.89
N VAL A 25 -9.17 -18.36 -17.79
CA VAL A 25 -9.05 -17.61 -16.52
C VAL A 25 -10.42 -17.11 -16.07
N LYS A 26 -11.26 -16.61 -16.98
CA LYS A 26 -12.64 -16.23 -16.69
C LYS A 26 -13.45 -17.39 -16.12
N ASN A 27 -13.32 -18.58 -16.70
CA ASN A 27 -14.00 -19.78 -16.21
C ASN A 27 -13.49 -20.19 -14.81
N ILE A 28 -12.18 -20.06 -14.54
CA ILE A 28 -11.61 -20.25 -13.21
C ILE A 28 -12.25 -19.31 -12.17
N LEU A 29 -12.43 -18.03 -12.52
CA LEU A 29 -13.06 -17.04 -11.64
C LEU A 29 -14.54 -17.35 -11.42
N ILE A 30 -15.28 -17.74 -12.46
CA ILE A 30 -16.67 -18.19 -12.35
C ILE A 30 -16.77 -19.40 -11.41
N ASP A 31 -15.86 -20.36 -11.56
CA ASP A 31 -15.83 -21.53 -10.70
C ASP A 31 -15.59 -21.18 -9.23
N TYR A 32 -14.68 -20.23 -8.99
CA TYR A 32 -14.35 -19.77 -7.64
C TYR A 32 -15.49 -19.00 -6.97
N TYR A 33 -16.06 -18.01 -7.66
CA TYR A 33 -17.06 -17.08 -7.10
C TYR A 33 -18.52 -17.53 -7.26
N GLN A 34 -18.87 -18.26 -8.33
CA GLN A 34 -20.25 -18.61 -8.65
C GLN A 34 -20.55 -20.09 -8.42
N ASN A 35 -19.71 -20.99 -8.94
CA ASN A 35 -19.93 -22.43 -8.80
C ASN A 35 -19.41 -23.00 -7.48
N ASN A 36 -18.97 -22.10 -6.59
CA ASN A 36 -18.58 -22.38 -5.24
C ASN A 36 -17.40 -23.36 -5.05
N LEU A 37 -16.57 -23.59 -6.07
CA LEU A 37 -15.39 -24.45 -5.97
C LEU A 37 -14.32 -23.86 -5.04
N LYS A 38 -13.62 -24.75 -4.33
CA LYS A 38 -12.42 -24.43 -3.55
C LYS A 38 -11.21 -24.32 -4.47
N LEU A 39 -10.21 -23.54 -4.07
CA LEU A 39 -8.97 -23.36 -4.86
C LEU A 39 -8.28 -24.69 -5.19
N ASN A 40 -8.28 -25.66 -4.26
CA ASN A 40 -7.74 -27.00 -4.52
C ASN A 40 -8.52 -27.79 -5.58
N GLU A 41 -9.84 -27.58 -5.68
CA GLU A 41 -10.67 -28.24 -6.69
C GLU A 41 -10.43 -27.60 -8.06
N ILE A 42 -10.28 -26.28 -8.11
CA ILE A 42 -9.91 -25.53 -9.31
C ILE A 42 -8.53 -25.97 -9.82
N ILE A 43 -7.53 -26.07 -8.93
CA ILE A 43 -6.18 -26.54 -9.27
C ILE A 43 -6.24 -27.89 -9.97
N LYS A 44 -7.04 -28.84 -9.45
CA LYS A 44 -7.22 -30.16 -10.05
C LYS A 44 -7.97 -30.08 -11.38
N LYS A 45 -9.08 -29.34 -11.44
CA LYS A 45 -9.96 -29.22 -12.62
C LYS A 45 -9.24 -28.64 -13.84
N TYR A 46 -8.38 -27.65 -13.62
CA TYR A 46 -7.65 -26.95 -14.67
C TYR A 46 -6.18 -27.38 -14.79
N SER A 47 -5.76 -28.40 -14.05
CA SER A 47 -4.39 -28.90 -14.03
C SER A 47 -3.34 -27.81 -13.78
N ILE A 48 -3.62 -26.89 -12.83
CA ILE A 48 -2.75 -25.75 -12.53
C ILE A 48 -1.60 -26.21 -11.64
N HIS A 49 -0.35 -25.93 -12.03
CA HIS A 49 0.82 -26.30 -11.25
C HIS A 49 1.14 -25.27 -10.15
N THR A 50 0.37 -25.29 -9.06
CA THR A 50 0.57 -24.41 -7.91
C THR A 50 -0.09 -24.94 -6.63
N ILE A 51 0.09 -24.25 -5.50
CA ILE A 51 -0.64 -24.50 -4.26
C ILE A 51 -1.81 -23.53 -4.10
N ALA A 52 -2.87 -23.92 -3.37
CA ALA A 52 -4.07 -23.10 -3.21
C ALA A 52 -3.80 -21.70 -2.64
N SER A 53 -2.89 -21.58 -1.67
CA SER A 53 -2.53 -20.28 -1.09
C SER A 53 -1.86 -19.34 -2.09
N ASN A 54 -1.21 -19.89 -3.13
CA ASN A 54 -0.57 -19.09 -4.16
C ASN A 54 -1.54 -18.76 -5.30
N LEU A 55 -2.36 -19.71 -5.75
CA LEU A 55 -3.31 -19.50 -6.86
C LEU A 55 -4.13 -18.22 -6.73
N ARG A 56 -4.56 -17.87 -5.52
CA ARG A 56 -5.39 -16.69 -5.30
C ARG A 56 -4.66 -15.37 -5.63
N LYS A 57 -3.35 -15.31 -5.39
CA LYS A 57 -2.50 -14.14 -5.66
C LYS A 57 -2.28 -13.94 -7.16
N GLU A 58 -2.42 -15.00 -7.93
CA GLU A 58 -2.22 -15.03 -9.39
C GLU A 58 -3.44 -14.54 -10.16
N PHE A 59 -4.59 -14.38 -9.48
CA PHE A 59 -5.81 -13.91 -10.12
C PHE A 59 -5.61 -12.51 -10.70
N PRO A 60 -6.18 -12.25 -11.89
CA PRO A 60 -6.11 -10.93 -12.50
C PRO A 60 -6.85 -9.91 -11.62
N LYS A 61 -6.54 -8.65 -11.88
CA LYS A 61 -7.08 -7.49 -11.15
C LYS A 61 -8.14 -6.79 -11.99
N VAL A 62 -8.91 -5.94 -11.35
CA VAL A 62 -9.87 -5.05 -12.03
C VAL A 62 -9.14 -3.75 -12.33
N SER A 63 -9.12 -3.34 -13.60
CA SER A 63 -8.59 -2.02 -13.97
C SER A 63 -9.54 -0.95 -13.45
N THR A 64 -8.96 0.09 -12.84
CA THR A 64 -9.70 1.29 -12.52
C THR A 64 -9.29 2.38 -13.50
N SER A 65 -10.20 3.29 -13.84
CA SER A 65 -9.88 4.46 -14.64
C SER A 65 -9.05 5.52 -13.88
N PHE A 66 -8.49 5.17 -12.71
CA PHE A 66 -7.77 6.10 -11.84
C PHE A 66 -6.26 5.88 -11.97
N ILE A 67 -5.53 6.98 -12.00
CA ILE A 67 -4.06 7.00 -11.99
C ILE A 67 -3.60 7.34 -10.57
N CYS A 68 -2.49 6.75 -10.13
CA CYS A 68 -1.88 7.15 -8.87
C CYS A 68 -1.19 8.51 -9.00
N GLU A 69 -1.58 9.46 -8.15
CA GLU A 69 -1.01 10.82 -8.13
C GLU A 69 0.48 10.84 -7.71
N ILE A 70 0.95 9.77 -7.06
CA ILE A 70 2.32 9.68 -6.56
C ILE A 70 3.28 9.07 -7.57
N CYS A 71 2.92 7.93 -8.17
CA CYS A 71 3.80 7.20 -9.08
C CYS A 71 3.36 7.23 -10.55
N GLY A 72 2.20 7.80 -10.87
CA GLY A 72 1.67 7.88 -12.23
C GLY A 72 1.17 6.55 -12.82
N GLU A 73 1.24 5.46 -12.05
CA GLU A 73 0.80 4.15 -12.49
C GLU A 73 -0.72 4.00 -12.44
N GLU A 74 -1.26 3.17 -13.34
CA GLU A 74 -2.66 2.77 -13.30
C GLU A 74 -2.99 2.04 -12.00
N LYS A 75 -4.13 2.41 -11.42
CA LYS A 75 -4.64 1.71 -10.25
C LYS A 75 -5.43 0.50 -10.68
N TYR A 76 -5.12 -0.59 -10.02
CA TYR A 76 -5.88 -1.82 -10.10
C TYR A 76 -6.56 -2.07 -8.77
N ILE A 77 -7.58 -2.92 -8.75
CA ILE A 77 -8.22 -3.41 -7.54
C ILE A 77 -8.08 -4.93 -7.51
N GLN A 78 -7.58 -5.47 -6.40
CA GLN A 78 -7.58 -6.91 -6.19
C GLN A 78 -9.02 -7.39 -6.10
N LEU A 79 -9.31 -8.52 -6.72
CA LEU A 79 -10.62 -9.15 -6.55
C LEU A 79 -10.86 -9.43 -5.04
N PRO A 80 -12.11 -9.39 -4.55
CA PRO A 80 -12.41 -9.69 -3.15
C PRO A 80 -12.15 -11.17 -2.83
N THR A 81 -11.85 -11.53 -1.58
CA THR A 81 -11.84 -12.95 -1.20
C THR A 81 -13.23 -13.56 -1.37
N LYS A 82 -13.36 -14.88 -1.43
CA LYS A 82 -14.68 -15.52 -1.53
C LYS A 82 -15.62 -15.12 -0.38
N ARG A 83 -15.11 -15.10 0.85
CA ARG A 83 -15.87 -14.69 2.03
C ARG A 83 -16.33 -13.23 1.93
N ASP A 84 -15.46 -12.35 1.44
CA ASP A 84 -15.79 -10.94 1.29
C ASP A 84 -16.75 -10.72 0.12
N TYR A 85 -16.56 -11.44 -0.97
CA TYR A 85 -17.49 -11.46 -2.11
C TYR A 85 -18.90 -11.86 -1.66
N ASP A 86 -19.05 -12.95 -0.91
CA ASP A 86 -20.35 -13.42 -0.44
C ASP A 86 -21.03 -12.34 0.44
N LYS A 87 -20.27 -11.68 1.32
CA LYS A 87 -20.78 -10.56 2.12
C LYS A 87 -21.20 -9.35 1.26
N LEU A 88 -20.36 -8.97 0.31
CA LEU A 88 -20.59 -7.83 -0.58
C LEU A 88 -21.82 -8.06 -1.46
N VAL A 89 -22.02 -9.28 -1.95
CA VAL A 89 -23.22 -9.66 -2.72
C VAL A 89 -24.46 -9.63 -1.84
N ASN A 90 -24.40 -10.21 -0.64
CA ASN A 90 -25.54 -10.24 0.28
C ASN A 90 -25.98 -8.86 0.75
N ASN A 91 -25.05 -7.89 0.80
CA ASN A 91 -25.31 -6.51 1.21
C ASN A 91 -25.52 -5.55 0.03
N ASP A 92 -25.52 -6.03 -1.22
CA ASP A 92 -25.59 -5.20 -2.44
C ASP A 92 -24.50 -4.10 -2.50
N GLN A 93 -23.30 -4.41 -2.00
CA GLN A 93 -22.15 -3.50 -1.90
C GLN A 93 -21.02 -3.84 -2.87
N LEU A 94 -21.22 -4.81 -3.76
CA LEU A 94 -20.19 -5.29 -4.66
C LEU A 94 -19.66 -4.19 -5.61
N ASP A 95 -20.54 -3.34 -6.12
CA ASP A 95 -20.14 -2.24 -7.00
C ASP A 95 -19.33 -1.17 -6.23
N ASN A 96 -19.62 -0.94 -4.94
CA ASN A 96 -18.89 0.02 -4.08
C ASN A 96 -17.46 -0.43 -3.74
N TYR A 97 -17.23 -1.75 -3.64
CA TYR A 97 -15.91 -2.31 -3.37
C TYR A 97 -14.88 -1.84 -4.40
N PHE A 98 -15.27 -1.82 -5.68
CA PHE A 98 -14.40 -1.39 -6.79
C PHE A 98 -14.27 0.13 -6.95
N VAL A 99 -14.91 0.91 -6.07
CA VAL A 99 -14.81 2.38 -6.05
C VAL A 99 -14.02 2.85 -4.83
N GLN A 100 -14.15 2.16 -3.69
CA GLN A 100 -13.59 2.61 -2.41
C GLN A 100 -12.16 2.14 -2.15
N ASP A 101 -11.74 0.97 -2.66
CA ASP A 101 -10.39 0.46 -2.45
C ASP A 101 -9.41 1.11 -3.44
N ASN A 102 -8.97 2.33 -3.12
CA ASN A 102 -8.18 3.18 -4.02
C ASN A 102 -6.66 3.04 -3.83
N ARG A 103 -6.20 1.95 -3.21
CA ARG A 103 -4.77 1.74 -2.95
C ARG A 103 -4.03 1.42 -4.24
N CYS A 104 -3.00 2.19 -4.57
CA CYS A 104 -2.08 1.90 -5.67
C CYS A 104 -1.31 0.61 -5.39
N PHE A 105 -1.28 -0.31 -6.35
CA PHE A 105 -0.54 -1.56 -6.23
C PHE A 105 0.98 -1.39 -6.28
N SER A 106 1.46 -0.39 -7.02
CA SER A 106 2.89 -0.18 -7.23
C SER A 106 3.55 0.47 -6.00
N CYS A 107 2.94 1.52 -5.45
CA CYS A 107 3.52 2.29 -4.33
C CYS A 107 2.75 2.18 -3.01
N GLY A 108 1.59 1.52 -2.98
CA GLY A 108 0.77 1.38 -1.76
C GLY A 108 0.01 2.65 -1.35
N HIS A 109 0.06 3.72 -2.16
CA HIS A 109 -0.61 4.99 -1.85
C HIS A 109 -2.14 4.86 -1.86
N LYS A 110 -2.81 5.44 -0.87
CA LYS A 110 -4.28 5.57 -0.82
C LYS A 110 -4.66 7.02 -1.03
N ASN A 111 -5.56 7.29 -1.98
CA ASN A 111 -6.00 8.66 -2.23
C ASN A 111 -6.91 9.13 -1.08
N ASN A 112 -6.83 10.41 -0.74
CA ASN A 112 -7.64 11.06 0.30
C ASN A 112 -7.52 10.42 1.69
N ASP A 113 -6.40 9.72 1.96
CA ASP A 113 -6.08 9.17 3.28
C ASP A 113 -4.86 9.93 3.83
N ASP A 114 -5.13 10.93 4.70
CA ASP A 114 -4.09 11.70 5.39
C ASP A 114 -3.19 10.80 6.24
N ASP A 115 -3.66 9.61 6.63
CA ASP A 115 -2.91 8.60 7.39
C ASP A 115 -2.19 7.59 6.49
N CYS A 116 -2.11 7.82 5.18
CA CYS A 116 -1.34 6.97 4.29
C CYS A 116 0.13 6.86 4.73
N SER A 117 0.63 5.62 4.84
CA SER A 117 1.99 5.30 5.29
C SER A 117 2.86 4.71 4.18
N CYS A 118 2.55 4.97 2.90
CA CYS A 118 3.49 4.60 1.83
C CYS A 118 4.80 5.39 1.95
N ASP A 119 5.86 4.94 1.28
CA ASP A 119 7.19 5.54 1.37
C ASP A 119 7.17 7.05 1.05
N TYR A 120 6.49 7.43 -0.04
CA TYR A 120 6.32 8.84 -0.41
C TYR A 120 5.58 9.63 0.67
N CYS A 121 4.38 9.19 1.09
CA CYS A 121 3.59 9.91 2.09
C CYS A 121 4.33 10.02 3.43
N SER A 122 5.08 9.00 3.82
CA SER A 122 5.90 9.00 5.03
C SER A 122 7.04 10.03 4.94
N LYS A 123 7.72 10.11 3.79
CA LYS A 123 8.75 11.12 3.53
C LYS A 123 8.18 12.54 3.48
N GLU A 124 7.04 12.73 2.82
CA GLU A 124 6.33 14.02 2.79
C GLU A 124 5.93 14.47 4.20
N LYS A 125 5.35 13.58 5.02
CA LYS A 125 5.01 13.87 6.42
C LYS A 125 6.25 14.29 7.21
N ARG A 126 7.35 13.54 7.10
CA ARG A 126 8.63 13.90 7.74
C ARG A 126 9.16 15.25 7.26
N ARG A 127 9.09 15.53 5.96
CA ARG A 127 9.51 16.82 5.39
C ARG A 127 8.66 17.96 5.94
N LYS A 128 7.33 17.83 5.98
CA LYS A 128 6.44 18.84 6.57
C LYS A 128 6.73 19.09 8.04
N ILE A 129 7.00 18.04 8.82
CA ILE A 129 7.44 18.16 10.21
C ILE A 129 8.75 18.94 10.27
N GLN A 130 9.76 18.55 9.47
CA GLN A 130 11.01 19.29 9.38
C GLN A 130 10.75 20.76 9.03
N ASP A 131 10.08 21.07 7.93
CA ASP A 131 9.81 22.45 7.51
C ASP A 131 9.05 23.27 8.57
N THR A 132 8.11 22.66 9.30
CA THR A 132 7.32 23.35 10.34
C THR A 132 8.15 23.62 11.60
N TYR A 133 8.91 22.63 12.08
CA TYR A 133 9.66 22.72 13.33
C TYR A 133 11.10 23.24 13.15
N PHE A 134 11.64 23.28 11.92
CA PHE A 134 12.97 23.86 11.63
C PHE A 134 12.96 25.39 11.62
N LEU A 135 11.78 26.01 11.73
CA LEU A 135 11.62 27.43 12.04
C LEU A 135 11.79 27.75 13.53
N GLU A 136 11.84 26.74 14.41
CA GLU A 136 12.23 26.92 15.80
C GLU A 136 13.74 26.76 15.96
N GLU A 137 14.35 27.64 16.75
CA GLU A 137 15.78 27.63 17.02
C GLU A 137 16.21 26.25 17.56
N ILE A 138 17.13 25.56 16.88
CA ILE A 138 17.66 24.26 17.35
C ILE A 138 18.28 24.48 18.74
N ARG A 139 17.61 23.99 19.78
CA ARG A 139 18.16 23.96 21.14
C ARG A 139 18.91 22.66 21.38
N TYR A 140 20.18 22.78 21.71
CA TYR A 140 20.97 21.63 22.14
C TYR A 140 20.46 21.14 23.50
N ILE A 141 20.31 19.82 23.66
CA ILE A 141 19.91 19.20 24.93
C ILE A 141 20.90 19.57 26.06
N SER A 142 22.16 19.85 25.72
CA SER A 142 23.17 20.36 26.66
C SER A 142 22.85 21.75 27.23
N GLY A 143 21.95 22.50 26.60
CA GLY A 143 21.43 23.77 27.09
C GLY A 143 20.16 23.64 27.94
N PHE A 144 19.65 22.42 28.14
CA PHE A 144 18.49 22.15 28.99
C PHE A 144 18.91 21.92 30.44
N GLY A 145 18.11 22.43 31.38
CA GLY A 145 18.24 22.11 32.79
C GLY A 145 17.80 20.68 33.09
N LEU A 146 18.10 20.21 34.30
CA LEU A 146 17.78 18.85 34.75
C LEU A 146 16.27 18.53 34.62
N ARG A 147 15.42 19.53 34.86
CA ARG A 147 13.96 19.38 34.80
C ARG A 147 13.48 19.15 33.36
N GLU A 148 13.99 19.93 32.41
CA GLU A 148 13.66 19.79 30.99
C GLU A 148 14.19 18.46 30.43
N GLN A 149 15.39 18.04 30.86
CA GLN A 149 15.94 16.74 30.50
C GLN A 149 15.09 15.58 31.01
N LEU A 150 14.57 15.67 32.24
CA LEU A 150 13.65 14.66 32.80
C LEU A 150 12.30 14.61 32.07
N TYR A 151 11.77 15.76 31.65
CA TYR A 151 10.55 15.78 30.84
C TYR A 151 10.78 15.13 29.49
N LEU A 152 11.88 15.47 28.82
CA LEU A 152 12.23 14.90 27.52
C LEU A 152 12.45 13.38 27.63
N SER A 153 13.19 12.92 28.65
CA SER A 153 13.43 11.48 28.85
C SER A 153 12.14 10.70 29.10
N THR A 154 11.22 11.26 29.90
CA THR A 154 9.92 10.63 30.16
C THR A 154 9.06 10.53 28.90
N ILE A 155 9.06 11.58 28.07
CA ILE A 155 8.34 11.58 26.79
C ILE A 155 8.93 10.52 25.86
N LEU A 156 10.26 10.54 25.65
CA LEU A 156 10.94 9.58 24.76
C LEU A 156 10.72 8.13 25.21
N GLN A 157 10.79 7.86 26.52
CA GLN A 157 10.49 6.55 27.10
C GLN A 157 9.03 6.13 26.85
N GLY A 158 8.08 7.06 27.01
CA GLY A 158 6.66 6.80 26.72
C GLY A 158 6.37 6.45 25.27
N PHE A 159 7.21 6.90 24.33
CA PHE A 159 7.13 6.58 22.91
C PHE A 159 8.03 5.41 22.48
N ASN A 160 8.71 4.71 23.42
CA ASN A 160 9.68 3.65 23.13
C ASN A 160 10.78 4.08 22.13
N ILE A 161 11.17 5.36 22.14
CA ILE A 161 12.24 5.84 21.26
C ILE A 161 13.57 5.55 21.94
N SER A 162 14.32 4.57 21.42
CA SER A 162 15.71 4.27 21.79
C SER A 162 16.66 4.63 20.65
N GLU A 163 17.95 4.86 20.95
CA GLU A 163 18.96 5.21 19.95
C GLU A 163 19.13 4.15 18.84
N ASP A 164 18.67 2.92 19.07
CA ASP A 164 18.99 1.75 18.24
C ASP A 164 18.00 1.50 17.08
N GLU A 165 16.85 2.20 16.99
CA GLU A 165 15.73 1.78 16.11
C GLU A 165 15.24 2.80 15.08
N PHE A 166 15.96 3.89 14.85
CA PHE A 166 15.57 4.88 13.83
C PHE A 166 16.72 5.15 12.85
N ASP A 167 16.41 5.16 11.55
CA ASP A 167 17.20 5.85 10.52
C ASP A 167 17.15 7.37 10.78
N ILE A 168 17.70 7.81 11.90
CA ILE A 168 17.94 9.22 12.19
C ILE A 168 19.15 9.59 11.35
N PRO A 169 19.02 10.53 10.40
CA PRO A 169 20.17 10.98 9.64
C PRO A 169 21.25 11.44 10.62
N SER A 170 22.45 10.90 10.44
CA SER A 170 23.64 11.32 11.17
C SER A 170 23.79 12.84 11.11
N PHE A 171 24.44 13.41 12.12
CA PHE A 171 24.69 14.85 12.17
C PHE A 171 25.38 15.38 10.89
N SER A 172 26.24 14.56 10.29
CA SER A 172 26.88 14.81 8.99
C SER A 172 25.88 14.92 7.83
N GLU A 173 24.85 14.08 7.80
CA GLU A 173 23.82 14.09 6.75
C GLU A 173 22.94 15.33 6.87
N ILE A 174 22.59 15.73 8.09
CA ILE A 174 21.84 16.97 8.38
C ILE A 174 22.65 18.20 7.95
N LYS A 175 23.95 18.21 8.23
CA LYS A 175 24.84 19.34 7.87
C LYS A 175 25.06 19.47 6.36
N ASN A 176 25.15 18.34 5.65
CA ASN A 176 25.28 18.33 4.20
C ASN A 176 24.01 18.81 3.48
N GLN A 177 22.82 18.56 4.04
CA GLN A 177 21.56 19.13 3.51
C GLN A 177 21.56 20.66 3.56
N LYS A 178 22.13 21.29 4.61
CA LYS A 178 22.28 22.76 4.68
C LYS A 178 23.15 23.34 3.57
N SER A 179 24.20 22.62 3.15
CA SER A 179 25.12 23.09 2.11
C SER A 179 24.48 23.13 0.71
N LYS A 180 23.52 22.24 0.43
CA LYS A 180 22.78 22.19 -0.84
C LYS A 180 21.69 23.27 -0.95
N ILE A 181 21.08 23.66 0.18
CA ILE A 181 20.05 24.72 0.19
C ILE A 181 20.68 26.10 -0.02
N THR A 182 21.93 26.29 0.41
CA THR A 182 22.66 27.57 0.25
C THR A 182 23.34 27.73 -1.10
N THR A 183 23.49 26.67 -1.91
CA THR A 183 24.13 26.76 -3.25
C THR A 183 23.17 27.01 -4.41
N ASN A 184 21.85 26.95 -4.21
CA ASN A 184 20.85 27.21 -5.25
C ASN A 184 20.26 28.64 -5.20
N VAL A 185 20.97 29.59 -4.59
CA VAL A 185 20.65 31.01 -4.66
C VAL A 185 21.79 31.74 -5.36
N PHE A 186 21.84 31.62 -6.68
CA PHE A 186 22.47 32.58 -7.59
C PHE A 186 21.62 32.69 -8.86
#